data_AF-A0A157ZD34-F1
#
_entry.id   AF-A0A157ZD34-F1
#
_cell.length_a   1.000
_cell.length_b   1.000
_cell.length_c   1.000
_cell.angle_alpha   90.00
_cell.angle_beta   90.00
_cell.angle_gamma   90.00
#
_symmetry.space_group_name_H-M   'P 1'
#
loop_
_entity.id
_entity.type
_entity.pdbx_description
1 polymer ?
#
loop_
_entity_poly.entity_id
_entity_poly.type
_entity_poly.pdbx_seq_one_letter_code
_entity_poly.pdbx_strand_id
1 'polypeptide(L)'
;MNERNKERAFSLLELMITLGVAAIIAAFAVPMYRTHVVKAHRFDAASALMRAVQFVETARLAQTSESGEGVALVAGLDQAPSNGTAVYRIAVQPESPTNGGYAIEATPVVRGAMEDDACGAFVIDATGLRWNHPAGSGTPLDAAQSAACWTGRG
;
A
#
# COMPACT_ATOMS: atom_id res chain seq x y z
N MET A 1 8.24 -24.59 61.38
CA MET A 1 9.45 -24.16 60.63
C MET A 1 9.26 -24.53 59.17
N ASN A 2 9.15 -23.48 58.33
CA ASN A 2 9.17 -23.44 56.87
C ASN A 2 8.76 -24.69 56.07
N GLU A 3 7.52 -24.68 55.59
CA GLU A 3 7.21 -25.32 54.31
C GLU A 3 7.96 -24.56 53.21
N ARG A 4 9.01 -25.19 52.67
CA ARG A 4 9.70 -24.67 51.49
C ARG A 4 8.77 -24.84 50.30
N ASN A 5 8.14 -23.74 49.91
CA ASN A 5 7.44 -23.62 48.65
C ASN A 5 8.46 -23.94 47.53
N LYS A 6 8.38 -25.15 46.95
CA LYS A 6 9.18 -25.51 45.78
C LYS A 6 8.61 -24.71 44.61
N GLU A 7 9.17 -23.53 44.36
CA GLU A 7 8.97 -22.85 43.10
C GLU A 7 9.39 -23.82 41.98
N ARG A 8 8.42 -24.21 41.15
CA ARG A 8 8.66 -25.09 40.01
C ARG A 8 9.41 -24.29 38.95
N ALA A 9 10.74 -24.34 38.98
CA ALA A 9 11.55 -23.80 37.90
C ALA A 9 11.41 -24.70 36.65
N PHE A 10 11.19 -24.07 35.49
CA PHE A 10 11.11 -24.72 34.18
C PHE A 10 12.39 -25.52 33.87
N SER A 11 12.25 -26.71 33.27
CA SER A 11 13.40 -27.51 32.83
C SER A 11 14.05 -26.90 31.57
N LEU A 12 15.37 -27.03 31.44
CA LEU A 12 16.10 -26.64 30.22
C LEU A 12 15.56 -27.39 28.99
N LEU A 13 15.14 -28.65 29.19
CA LEU A 13 14.50 -29.45 28.14
C LEU A 13 13.14 -28.87 27.72
N GLU A 14 12.36 -28.37 28.68
CA GLU A 14 11.05 -27.75 28.41
C GLU A 14 11.21 -26.45 27.64
N LEU A 15 12.23 -25.65 27.96
CA LEU A 15 12.59 -24.46 27.17
C LEU A 15 13.01 -24.84 25.74
N MET A 16 13.80 -25.90 25.56
CA MET A 16 14.22 -26.32 24.22
C MET A 16 13.04 -26.81 23.37
N ILE A 17 12.11 -27.55 23.96
CA ILE A 17 10.90 -28.01 23.26
C ILE A 17 10.01 -26.81 22.90
N THR A 18 9.77 -25.90 23.84
CA THR A 18 8.94 -24.70 23.59
C THR A 18 9.53 -23.79 22.51
N LEU A 19 10.85 -23.54 22.53
CA LEU A 19 11.53 -22.80 21.47
C LEU A 19 11.48 -23.51 20.12
N GLY A 20 11.63 -24.84 20.10
CA GLY A 20 11.49 -25.64 18.88
C GLY A 20 10.10 -25.53 18.26
N VAL A 21 9.05 -25.66 19.06
CA VAL A 21 7.65 -25.47 18.61
C VAL A 21 7.41 -24.04 18.14
N ALA A 22 7.90 -23.04 18.88
CA ALA A 22 7.76 -21.63 18.51
C ALA A 22 8.45 -21.32 17.16
N ALA A 23 9.62 -21.90 16.88
CA ALA A 23 10.32 -21.73 15.61
C ALA A 23 9.52 -22.31 14.43
N ILE A 24 8.91 -23.49 14.61
CA ILE A 24 8.06 -24.12 13.59
C ILE A 24 6.85 -23.22 13.29
N ILE A 25 6.19 -22.68 14.32
CA ILE A 25 5.04 -21.78 14.12
C ILE A 25 5.48 -20.49 13.41
N ALA A 26 6.58 -19.88 13.84
CA ALA A 26 7.08 -18.63 13.27
C ALA A 26 7.41 -18.76 11.78
N ALA A 27 7.92 -19.92 11.34
CA ALA A 27 8.25 -20.18 9.94
C ALA A 27 7.06 -20.01 8.99
N PHE A 28 5.84 -20.33 9.42
CA PHE A 28 4.61 -20.16 8.63
C PHE A 28 3.86 -18.86 8.95
N ALA A 29 3.81 -18.48 10.23
CA ALA A 29 3.05 -17.33 10.69
C ALA A 29 3.60 -16.00 10.13
N VAL A 30 4.93 -15.85 10.09
CA VAL A 30 5.59 -14.62 9.63
C VAL A 30 5.33 -14.34 8.15
N PRO A 31 5.62 -15.25 7.19
CA PRO A 31 5.34 -14.98 5.78
C PRO A 31 3.84 -14.77 5.52
N MET A 32 2.98 -15.54 6.19
CA MET A 32 1.53 -15.38 6.06
C MET A 32 1.10 -13.97 6.48
N TYR A 33 1.48 -13.51 7.66
CA TYR A 33 1.16 -12.17 8.14
C TYR A 33 1.67 -11.07 7.19
N ARG A 34 2.91 -11.19 6.70
CA ARG A 34 3.47 -10.25 5.71
C ARG A 34 2.61 -10.16 4.46
N THR A 35 2.17 -11.28 3.90
CA THR A 35 1.31 -11.27 2.71
C THR A 35 -0.06 -10.63 2.96
N HIS A 36 -0.62 -10.78 4.17
CA HIS A 36 -1.88 -10.14 4.54
C HIS A 36 -1.73 -8.61 4.62
N VAL A 37 -0.64 -8.13 5.23
CA VAL A 37 -0.35 -6.69 5.36
C VAL A 37 -0.11 -6.05 3.99
N VAL A 38 0.67 -6.69 3.12
CA VAL A 38 0.91 -6.23 1.74
C VAL A 38 -0.41 -6.08 0.97
N LYS A 39 -1.30 -7.08 1.04
CA LYS A 39 -2.62 -7.02 0.41
C LYS A 39 -3.48 -5.89 0.95
N ALA A 40 -3.45 -5.65 2.27
CA ALA A 40 -4.14 -4.53 2.89
C ALA A 40 -3.61 -3.19 2.36
N HIS A 41 -2.29 -3.01 2.27
CA HIS A 41 -1.71 -1.78 1.74
C HIS A 41 -2.04 -1.53 0.26
N ARG A 42 -2.07 -2.57 -0.58
CA ARG A 42 -2.51 -2.45 -1.99
C ARG A 42 -3.97 -2.02 -2.08
N PHE A 43 -4.83 -2.57 -1.22
CA PHE A 43 -6.23 -2.16 -1.12
C PHE A 43 -6.35 -0.70 -0.67
N ASP A 44 -5.60 -0.29 0.34
CA ASP A 44 -5.57 1.09 0.83
C ASP A 44 -5.13 2.05 -0.28
N ALA A 45 -4.08 1.72 -1.03
CA ALA A 45 -3.62 2.51 -2.16
C ALA A 45 -4.70 2.67 -3.25
N ALA A 46 -5.31 1.55 -3.68
CA ALA A 46 -6.38 1.59 -4.68
C ALA A 46 -7.60 2.40 -4.19
N SER A 47 -8.00 2.24 -2.93
CA SER A 47 -9.13 2.99 -2.36
C SER A 47 -8.82 4.49 -2.23
N ALA A 48 -7.59 4.84 -1.87
CA ALA A 48 -7.14 6.22 -1.76
C ALA A 48 -7.07 6.89 -3.14
N LEU A 49 -6.63 6.17 -4.18
CA LEU A 49 -6.72 6.65 -5.57
C LEU A 49 -8.16 6.95 -5.97
N MET A 50 -9.11 6.04 -5.69
CA MET A 50 -10.52 6.30 -6.01
C MET A 50 -11.08 7.53 -5.29
N ARG A 51 -10.67 7.78 -4.04
CA ARG A 51 -11.05 9.02 -3.32
C ARG A 51 -10.40 10.26 -3.92
N ALA A 52 -9.13 10.17 -4.32
CA ALA A 52 -8.41 11.25 -4.99
C ALA A 52 -9.04 11.59 -6.35
N VAL A 53 -9.44 10.59 -7.14
CA VAL A 53 -10.18 10.77 -8.41
C VAL A 53 -11.46 11.56 -8.17
N GLN A 54 -12.28 11.12 -7.20
CA GLN A 54 -13.52 11.83 -6.87
C GLN A 54 -13.27 13.29 -6.46
N PHE A 55 -12.21 13.54 -5.69
CA PHE A 55 -11.83 14.89 -5.29
C PHE A 55 -11.42 15.75 -6.48
N VAL A 56 -10.53 15.25 -7.35
CA VAL A 56 -10.05 15.95 -8.54
C VAL A 56 -11.21 16.28 -9.48
N GLU A 57 -12.11 15.32 -9.74
CA GLU A 57 -13.31 15.55 -10.55
C GLU A 57 -14.20 16.66 -9.95
N THR A 58 -14.45 16.61 -8.64
CA THR A 58 -15.29 17.63 -7.97
C THR A 58 -14.61 19.00 -7.98
N ALA A 59 -13.30 19.05 -7.76
CA ALA A 59 -12.51 20.29 -7.80
C ALA A 59 -12.52 20.90 -9.21
N ARG A 60 -12.37 20.08 -10.25
CA ARG A 60 -12.39 20.52 -11.66
C ARG A 60 -13.76 21.06 -12.08
N LEU A 61 -14.85 20.47 -11.60
CA LEU A 61 -16.20 20.98 -11.83
C LEU A 61 -16.45 22.32 -11.12
N ALA A 62 -15.83 22.54 -9.95
CA ALA A 62 -15.96 23.77 -9.18
C ALA A 62 -15.03 24.89 -9.67
N GLN A 63 -13.88 24.55 -10.26
CA GLN A 63 -12.92 25.49 -10.83
C GLN A 63 -13.31 25.84 -12.27
N THR A 64 -13.99 26.96 -12.46
CA THR A 64 -14.26 27.52 -13.78
C THR A 64 -12.95 28.06 -14.41
N SER A 65 -12.18 27.19 -15.07
CA SER A 65 -11.21 27.46 -16.16
C SER A 65 -10.13 28.58 -16.03
N GLU A 66 -10.03 29.36 -14.95
CA GLU A 66 -9.18 30.57 -14.90
C GLU A 66 -7.84 30.41 -14.17
N SER A 67 -7.57 29.30 -13.50
CA SER A 67 -6.26 29.01 -12.93
C SER A 67 -5.67 27.79 -13.62
N GLY A 68 -4.70 27.98 -14.50
CA GLY A 68 -3.88 26.90 -15.07
C GLY A 68 -2.99 26.21 -14.04
N GLU A 69 -3.35 26.26 -12.76
CA GLU A 69 -2.68 25.55 -11.67
C GLU A 69 -3.32 24.17 -11.55
N GLY A 70 -2.50 23.12 -11.62
CA GLY A 70 -2.97 21.74 -11.45
C GLY A 70 -3.62 21.51 -10.09
N VAL A 71 -4.59 20.59 -10.03
CA VAL A 71 -5.29 20.25 -8.78
C VAL A 71 -4.31 19.62 -7.78
N ALA A 72 -4.05 20.31 -6.68
CA ALA A 72 -3.27 19.78 -5.57
C ALA A 72 -4.18 18.98 -4.62
N LEU A 73 -3.72 17.78 -4.22
CA LEU A 73 -4.43 16.97 -3.22
C LEU A 73 -4.28 17.59 -1.83
N VAL A 74 -5.39 17.61 -1.08
CA VAL A 74 -5.40 18.07 0.31
C VAL A 74 -4.82 16.98 1.24
N ALA A 75 -4.40 17.40 2.44
CA ALA A 75 -3.94 16.48 3.46
C ALA A 75 -4.98 15.36 3.74
N GLY A 76 -4.52 14.11 3.71
CA GLY A 76 -5.35 12.92 3.88
C GLY A 76 -5.86 12.31 2.58
N LEU A 77 -5.64 12.97 1.43
CA LEU A 77 -5.78 12.40 0.08
C LEU A 77 -4.44 12.22 -0.62
N ASP A 78 -3.36 12.76 -0.06
CA ASP A 78 -1.99 12.76 -0.56
C ASP A 78 -1.18 11.52 -0.12
N GLN A 79 -1.80 10.57 0.57
CA GLN A 79 -1.15 9.36 1.07
C GLN A 79 -2.13 8.22 1.32
N ALA A 80 -1.59 7.00 1.35
CA ALA A 80 -2.28 5.82 1.85
C ALA A 80 -1.41 5.11 2.92
N PRO A 81 -1.98 4.68 4.06
CA PRO A 81 -3.35 5.00 4.53
C PRO A 81 -3.56 6.51 4.71
N SER A 82 -4.81 6.98 4.69
CA SER A 82 -5.12 8.42 4.76
C SER A 82 -4.75 9.07 6.10
N ASN A 83 -4.45 8.25 7.12
CA ASN A 83 -4.00 8.67 8.43
C ASN A 83 -2.88 7.74 8.94
N GLY A 84 -2.07 8.26 9.87
CA GLY A 84 -0.94 7.52 10.42
C GLY A 84 0.28 7.54 9.49
N THR A 85 1.05 6.45 9.49
CA THR A 85 2.30 6.35 8.73
C THR A 85 2.00 6.08 7.25
N ALA A 86 2.45 6.99 6.38
CA ALA A 86 2.36 6.83 4.93
C ALA A 86 3.09 5.57 4.45
N VAL A 87 2.41 4.72 3.69
CA VAL A 87 2.99 3.58 2.97
C VAL A 87 3.09 3.89 1.48
N TYR A 88 2.11 4.63 0.97
CA TYR A 88 2.10 5.21 -0.38
C TYR A 88 1.95 6.73 -0.30
N ARG A 89 2.58 7.44 -1.24
CA ARG A 89 2.34 8.85 -1.53
C ARG A 89 1.48 8.98 -2.77
N ILE A 90 0.50 9.88 -2.73
CA ILE A 90 -0.45 10.07 -3.82
C ILE A 90 -0.24 11.45 -4.40
N ALA A 91 -0.12 11.52 -5.73
CA ALA A 91 0.07 12.76 -6.44
C ALA A 91 -0.72 12.78 -7.74
N VAL A 92 -1.20 13.97 -8.11
CA VAL A 92 -1.74 14.22 -9.45
C VAL A 92 -0.56 14.43 -10.38
N GLN A 93 -0.52 13.64 -11.45
CA GLN A 93 0.44 13.76 -12.52
C GLN A 93 0.00 14.80 -13.55
N PRO A 94 0.94 15.35 -14.35
CA PRO A 94 0.64 16.37 -15.35
C PRO A 94 -0.45 15.97 -16.35
N GLU A 95 -1.18 16.98 -16.84
CA GLU A 95 -2.17 16.79 -17.89
C GLU A 95 -1.51 16.29 -19.19
N SER A 96 -2.13 15.33 -19.87
CA SER A 96 -1.75 14.90 -21.22
C SER A 96 -3.01 14.68 -22.07
N PRO A 97 -2.98 14.99 -23.38
CA PRO A 97 -4.08 14.63 -24.27
C PRO A 97 -4.40 13.12 -24.25
N THR A 98 -3.40 12.29 -23.94
CA THR A 98 -3.53 10.83 -23.92
C THR A 98 -4.10 10.26 -22.62
N ASN A 99 -4.14 11.03 -21.52
CA ASN A 99 -4.63 10.58 -20.22
C ASN A 99 -6.01 11.17 -19.87
N GLY A 100 -6.66 11.87 -20.81
CA GLY A 100 -7.95 12.52 -20.59
C GLY A 100 -7.87 13.80 -19.74
N GLY A 101 -6.66 14.31 -19.52
CA GLY A 101 -6.41 15.59 -18.85
C GLY A 101 -5.83 15.46 -17.43
N TYR A 102 -5.75 14.28 -16.82
CA TYR A 102 -4.93 14.07 -15.63
C TYR A 102 -4.66 12.57 -15.41
N ALA A 103 -3.68 12.26 -14.58
CA ALA A 103 -3.56 10.97 -13.94
C ALA A 103 -3.26 11.13 -12.46
N ILE A 104 -3.58 10.13 -11.66
CA ILE A 104 -3.27 10.08 -10.23
C ILE A 104 -2.47 8.82 -9.98
N GLU A 105 -1.32 8.99 -9.33
CA GLU A 105 -0.42 7.90 -9.00
C GLU A 105 -0.30 7.76 -7.48
N ALA A 106 -0.31 6.52 -7.01
CA ALA A 106 0.09 6.12 -5.67
C ALA A 106 1.44 5.40 -5.75
N THR A 107 2.51 6.08 -5.35
CA THR A 107 3.89 5.56 -5.36
C THR A 107 4.28 5.03 -3.97
N PRO A 108 4.89 3.84 -3.85
CA PRO A 108 5.42 3.37 -2.57
C PRO A 108 6.40 4.36 -1.95
N VAL A 109 6.38 4.51 -0.63
CA VAL A 109 7.38 5.31 0.08
C VAL A 109 8.75 4.64 -0.03
N VAL A 110 9.77 5.41 -0.40
CA VAL A 110 11.18 4.98 -0.46
C VAL A 110 11.63 4.48 0.90
N ARG A 111 12.26 3.29 0.97
CA ARG A 111 12.61 2.61 2.23
C ARG A 111 11.40 2.29 3.11
N GLY A 112 10.22 2.20 2.50
CA GLY A 112 8.96 1.85 3.14
C GLY A 112 8.62 0.36 2.99
N ALA A 113 7.54 -0.08 3.63
CA ALA A 113 7.13 -1.48 3.67
C ALA A 113 6.74 -2.07 2.29
N MET A 114 6.50 -1.23 1.29
CA MET A 114 6.03 -1.60 -0.05
C MET A 114 7.03 -1.26 -1.16
N GLU A 115 8.28 -0.88 -0.82
CA GLU A 115 9.29 -0.52 -1.83
C GLU A 115 9.57 -1.66 -2.82
N ASP A 116 9.72 -2.88 -2.30
CA ASP A 116 9.99 -4.09 -3.09
C ASP A 116 8.71 -4.83 -3.53
N ASP A 117 7.55 -4.18 -3.42
CA ASP A 117 6.29 -4.81 -3.79
C ASP A 117 6.18 -4.99 -5.31
N ALA A 118 5.77 -6.18 -5.74
CA ALA A 118 5.66 -6.51 -7.17
C ALA A 118 4.63 -5.64 -7.92
N CYS A 119 3.61 -5.11 -7.23
CA CYS A 119 2.64 -4.20 -7.84
C CYS A 119 3.14 -2.76 -7.94
N GLY A 120 4.23 -2.42 -7.23
CA GLY A 120 4.85 -1.10 -7.28
C GLY A 120 3.85 0.05 -7.11
N ALA A 121 3.95 1.03 -8.01
CA ALA A 121 3.05 2.17 -8.07
C ALA A 121 1.76 1.84 -8.81
N PHE A 122 0.64 2.38 -8.32
CA PHE A 122 -0.68 2.26 -8.92
C PHE A 122 -1.04 3.56 -9.61
N VAL A 123 -1.55 3.49 -10.84
CA VAL A 123 -1.93 4.69 -11.59
C VAL A 123 -3.34 4.54 -12.15
N ILE A 124 -4.12 5.61 -12.04
CA ILE A 124 -5.43 5.75 -12.70
C ILE A 124 -5.49 7.09 -13.43
N ASP A 125 -5.98 7.09 -14.66
CA ASP A 125 -6.18 8.33 -15.42
C ASP A 125 -7.65 8.77 -15.48
N ALA A 126 -7.89 9.94 -16.08
CA ALA A 126 -9.23 10.52 -16.23
C ALA A 126 -10.16 9.67 -17.11
N THR A 127 -9.62 8.78 -17.95
CA THR A 127 -10.42 7.84 -18.76
C THR A 127 -10.84 6.60 -17.95
N GLY A 128 -10.29 6.42 -16.75
CA GLY A 128 -10.48 5.26 -15.91
C GLY A 128 -9.53 4.11 -16.24
N LEU A 129 -8.54 4.33 -17.12
CA LEU A 129 -7.49 3.34 -17.39
C LEU A 129 -6.65 3.16 -16.13
N ARG A 130 -6.38 1.90 -15.79
CA ARG A 130 -5.66 1.50 -14.57
C ARG A 130 -4.47 0.65 -14.94
N TRP A 131 -3.32 1.00 -14.41
CA TRP A 131 -2.10 0.21 -14.58
C TRP A 131 -1.20 0.32 -13.36
N ASN A 132 -0.15 -0.48 -13.39
CA ASN A 132 0.90 -0.47 -12.39
C ASN A 132 2.25 -0.32 -13.07
N HIS A 133 3.26 0.13 -12.33
CA HIS A 133 4.66 0.07 -12.74
C HIS A 133 5.56 -0.14 -11.52
N PRO A 134 6.74 -0.76 -11.67
CA PRO A 134 7.70 -0.88 -10.58
C PRO A 134 8.10 0.50 -10.02
N ALA A 135 8.35 0.56 -8.71
CA ALA A 135 8.79 1.78 -8.05
C ALA A 135 10.06 2.33 -8.71
N GLY A 136 10.07 3.63 -9.03
CA GLY A 136 11.20 4.29 -9.68
C GLY A 136 11.36 4.01 -11.19
N SER A 137 10.48 3.23 -11.80
CA SER A 137 10.41 3.04 -13.26
C SER A 137 9.11 3.62 -13.80
N GLY A 138 9.08 4.20 -15.01
CA GLY A 138 7.85 4.67 -15.65
C GLY A 138 7.21 3.64 -16.60
N THR A 139 7.82 2.47 -16.75
CA THR A 139 7.37 1.43 -17.68
C THR A 139 6.23 0.63 -17.07
N PRO A 140 5.04 0.61 -17.69
CA PRO A 140 3.91 -0.16 -17.18
C PRO A 140 4.25 -1.66 -17.09
N LEU A 141 3.76 -2.30 -16.03
CA LEU A 141 3.62 -3.75 -15.97
C LEU A 141 2.70 -4.23 -17.09
N ASP A 142 2.75 -5.52 -17.40
CA ASP A 142 1.79 -6.08 -18.35
C ASP A 142 0.34 -5.92 -17.84
N ALA A 143 -0.60 -5.98 -18.77
CA ALA A 143 -2.01 -5.73 -18.46
C ALA A 143 -2.59 -6.78 -17.49
N ALA A 144 -2.12 -8.03 -17.53
CA ALA A 144 -2.60 -9.10 -16.67
C ALA A 144 -2.09 -8.94 -15.23
N GLN A 145 -0.82 -8.58 -15.08
CA GLN A 145 -0.20 -8.23 -13.79
C GLN A 145 -0.87 -7.02 -13.17
N SER A 146 -1.05 -5.94 -13.93
CA SER A 146 -1.77 -4.76 -13.47
C SER A 146 -3.19 -5.14 -13.00
N ALA A 147 -3.95 -5.90 -13.81
CA ALA A 147 -5.28 -6.36 -13.41
C ALA A 147 -5.27 -7.23 -12.13
N ALA A 148 -4.23 -8.06 -11.94
CA ALA A 148 -4.08 -8.85 -10.72
C ALA A 148 -3.83 -7.95 -9.49
N CYS A 149 -2.99 -6.93 -9.63
CA CYS A 149 -2.70 -5.95 -8.59
C CYS A 149 -3.96 -5.17 -8.17
N TRP A 150 -4.72 -4.65 -9.13
CA TRP A 150 -5.95 -3.90 -8.88
C TRP A 150 -7.11 -4.76 -8.33
N THR A 151 -7.08 -6.08 -8.55
CA THR A 151 -8.08 -7.01 -8.00
C THR A 151 -7.65 -7.69 -6.69
N GLY A 152 -6.46 -7.37 -6.17
CA GLY A 152 -5.90 -7.99 -4.96
C GLY A 152 -5.49 -9.46 -5.12
N ARG A 153 -5.35 -9.93 -6.37
CA ARG A 153 -4.93 -11.30 -6.72
C ARG A 153 -3.43 -11.43 -6.99
N GLY A 154 -2.76 -10.33 -7.33
CA GLY A 154 -1.31 -10.27 -7.51
C GLY A 154 -0.55 -10.25 -6.20
#